data_AF-A0AAU6Y413-F1
#
_entry.id   AF-A0AAU6Y413-F1
#
_cell.length_a   1.000
_cell.length_b   1.000
_cell.length_c   1.000
_cell.angle_alpha   90.00
_cell.angle_beta   90.00
_cell.angle_gamma   90.00
#
_symmetry.space_group_name_H-M   'P 1'
#
loop_
_entity.id
_entity.type
_entity.pdbx_description
1 polymer ?
#
loop_
_entity_poly.entity_id
_entity_poly.type
_entity_poly.pdbx_seq_one_letter_code
_entity_poly.pdbx_strand_id
1 'polypeptide(L)'
;MKVYHLAAECYPVAKVGGLADVVGALPKYQNEAGLQAAVVLPYYDRKFVQESEFDIVFEASNLLGAKRYEFEIWKERTNKLGFELFLIYMPGLLDRPEVYSYPDEREQFIAFQLAFLDWINWSQQKPDVIHCHDHHVGLIPFLLQHSALYKRLAKTTTVFTIHNGQYHGAFGYDKFDYLPEVDMAYAGLLDWGGGINPLACAIKCCDKYTAVSPSYLHELSINSNGLEYLFYIEGAKGMGIINGIDTEVWNPVADPMIAGPIDAKEPDAGKLANKQALCERFGLDVNKPLVSFIGRLVIEKGADLLPQALTQSLREHAGDLNVLVLGAGDKDTEAALVQLNEQFPDSYKTYIGYNEALAHLIYAGSDFLLMPSRVEPCGLNQLYALRYGTVPIVRRTGGLIDTVVDFGDEGGYGICFNQSSVDDITHSVRRAIELYKNHEHLHLLRKRMMALDFSWTQSAKQYNQLYESLNPII
;
A
#
# COMPACT_ATOMS: atom_id res chain seq x y z
N MET A 1 19.23 3.60 16.61
CA MET A 1 18.65 4.68 15.80
C MET A 1 17.18 4.85 16.15
N LYS A 2 16.73 6.08 16.44
CA LYS A 2 15.34 6.45 16.71
C LYS A 2 14.68 7.00 15.45
N VAL A 3 13.60 6.36 15.00
CA VAL A 3 12.90 6.67 13.75
C VAL A 3 11.44 7.00 14.05
N TYR A 4 10.96 8.15 13.56
CA TYR A 4 9.53 8.47 13.57
C TYR A 4 8.92 8.30 12.18
N HIS A 5 8.01 7.34 12.04
CA HIS A 5 7.16 7.18 10.86
C HIS A 5 5.93 8.05 10.99
N LEU A 6 5.76 8.99 10.07
CA LEU A 6 4.63 9.89 10.01
C LEU A 6 3.77 9.57 8.80
N ALA A 7 2.48 9.35 9.03
CA ALA A 7 1.54 8.99 7.97
C ALA A 7 0.11 9.44 8.32
N ALA A 8 -0.79 9.38 7.32
CA ALA A 8 -2.23 9.52 7.54
C ALA A 8 -2.90 8.17 7.88
N GLU A 9 -2.25 7.05 7.57
CA GLU A 9 -2.82 5.72 7.73
C GLU A 9 -1.85 4.74 8.41
N CYS A 10 -2.40 3.81 9.18
CA CYS A 10 -1.69 2.69 9.79
C CYS A 10 -2.71 1.60 10.13
N TYR A 11 -2.52 0.39 9.62
CA TYR A 11 -3.35 -0.74 10.04
C TYR A 11 -2.93 -1.21 11.44
N PRO A 12 -3.86 -1.57 12.35
CA PRO A 12 -5.32 -1.53 12.25
C PRO A 12 -5.97 -0.22 12.75
N VAL A 13 -5.19 0.82 13.05
CA VAL A 13 -5.67 2.10 13.60
C VAL A 13 -6.62 2.82 12.64
N ALA A 14 -6.15 3.07 11.42
CA ALA A 14 -6.91 3.67 10.33
C ALA A 14 -6.35 3.21 8.97
N LYS A 15 -7.21 2.59 8.15
CA LYS A 15 -6.84 2.03 6.84
C LYS A 15 -7.82 2.47 5.76
N VAL A 16 -7.27 2.92 4.64
CA VAL A 16 -7.97 3.18 3.37
C VAL A 16 -7.26 2.47 2.21
N GLY A 17 -5.92 2.53 2.16
CA GLY A 17 -5.09 1.95 1.11
C GLY A 17 -3.87 1.17 1.63
N GLY A 18 -2.93 0.91 0.72
CA GLY A 18 -1.71 0.15 1.01
C GLY A 18 -0.71 0.88 1.91
N LEU A 19 -0.80 2.21 2.02
CA LEU A 19 -0.01 3.01 2.97
C LEU A 19 -0.17 2.47 4.40
N ALA A 20 -1.41 2.18 4.79
CA ALA A 20 -1.74 1.65 6.11
C ALA A 20 -1.02 0.32 6.41
N ASP A 21 -0.92 -0.54 5.40
CA ASP A 21 -0.29 -1.85 5.52
C ASP A 21 1.23 -1.73 5.68
N VAL A 22 1.85 -0.74 5.01
CA VAL A 22 3.29 -0.46 5.19
C VAL A 22 3.57 0.08 6.58
N VAL A 23 2.86 1.13 7.00
CA VAL A 23 3.12 1.79 8.29
C VAL A 23 2.70 0.91 9.47
N GLY A 24 1.71 0.03 9.29
CA GLY A 24 1.28 -0.95 10.29
C GLY A 24 2.25 -2.12 10.47
N ALA A 25 3.22 -2.30 9.59
CA ALA A 25 4.13 -3.45 9.63
C ALA A 25 5.61 -3.06 9.66
N LEU A 26 6.10 -2.22 8.75
CA LEU A 26 7.52 -1.87 8.64
C LEU A 26 8.16 -1.48 10.00
N PRO A 27 7.56 -0.61 10.83
CA PRO A 27 8.15 -0.21 12.12
C PRO A 27 8.32 -1.38 13.11
N LYS A 28 7.40 -2.36 13.11
CA LYS A 28 7.51 -3.57 13.94
C LYS A 28 8.78 -4.34 13.57
N TYR A 29 8.99 -4.61 12.27
CA TYR A 29 10.16 -5.36 11.79
C TYR A 29 11.46 -4.57 11.95
N GLN A 30 11.42 -3.24 11.93
CA GLN A 30 12.58 -2.40 12.26
C GLN A 30 12.94 -2.49 13.75
N ASN A 31 11.95 -2.53 14.64
CA ASN A 31 12.18 -2.73 16.08
C ASN A 31 12.74 -4.12 16.37
N GLU A 32 12.24 -5.17 15.70
CA GLU A 32 12.81 -6.52 15.76
C GLU A 32 14.27 -6.56 15.28
N ALA A 33 14.63 -5.71 14.31
CA ALA A 33 16.00 -5.51 13.83
C ALA A 33 16.87 -4.59 14.73
N GLY A 34 16.34 -4.09 15.85
CA GLY A 34 17.08 -3.31 16.84
C GLY A 34 17.00 -1.78 16.71
N LEU A 35 16.15 -1.25 15.83
CA LEU A 35 15.85 0.19 15.78
C LEU A 35 14.85 0.56 16.89
N GLN A 36 14.64 1.86 17.09
CA GLN A 36 13.58 2.42 17.92
C GLN A 36 12.62 3.18 17.02
N ALA A 37 11.82 2.44 16.27
CA ALA A 37 10.80 2.93 15.36
C ALA A 37 9.47 3.18 16.10
N ALA A 38 8.89 4.34 15.87
CA ALA A 38 7.60 4.77 16.38
C ALA A 38 6.73 5.33 15.25
N VAL A 39 5.41 5.21 15.39
CA VAL A 39 4.43 5.69 14.41
C VAL A 39 3.67 6.88 15.01
N VAL A 40 3.49 7.92 14.21
CA VAL A 40 2.69 9.09 14.55
C VAL A 40 1.59 9.27 13.50
N LEU A 41 0.34 9.37 13.95
CA LEU A 41 -0.85 9.54 13.12
C LEU A 41 -1.71 10.68 13.66
N PRO A 42 -2.62 11.24 12.85
CA PRO A 42 -3.79 11.91 13.39
C PRO A 42 -4.60 10.95 14.27
N TYR A 43 -5.26 11.47 15.30
CA TYR A 43 -6.29 10.72 16.00
C TYR A 43 -7.44 10.41 15.03
N TYR A 44 -8.01 9.20 15.10
CA TYR A 44 -9.25 8.88 14.39
C TYR A 44 -10.21 8.19 15.34
N ASP A 45 -11.46 8.65 15.43
CA ASP A 45 -12.48 8.04 16.28
C ASP A 45 -12.98 6.72 15.69
N ARG A 46 -12.14 5.68 15.81
CA ARG A 46 -12.37 4.34 15.25
C ARG A 46 -12.20 3.28 16.32
N LYS A 47 -12.73 2.09 16.02
CA LYS A 47 -12.73 0.91 16.91
C LYS A 47 -11.41 0.68 17.64
N PHE A 48 -10.28 0.71 16.93
CA PHE A 48 -8.96 0.49 17.57
C PHE A 48 -8.69 1.49 18.69
N VAL A 49 -8.95 2.78 18.45
CA VAL A 49 -8.70 3.85 19.43
C VAL A 49 -9.67 3.72 20.59
N GLN A 50 -10.95 3.44 20.33
CA GLN A 50 -11.98 3.23 21.35
C GLN A 50 -11.70 2.02 22.26
N GLU A 51 -11.00 1.01 21.76
CA GLU A 51 -10.66 -0.23 22.48
C GLU A 51 -9.24 -0.23 23.07
N SER A 52 -8.48 0.88 22.92
CA SER A 52 -7.10 0.98 23.40
C SER A 52 -6.97 2.01 24.52
N GLU A 53 -5.94 1.87 25.35
CA GLU A 53 -5.63 2.83 26.40
C GLU A 53 -4.47 3.74 25.98
N PHE A 54 -4.60 5.03 26.28
CA PHE A 54 -3.61 6.04 25.95
C PHE A 54 -3.22 6.88 27.16
N ASP A 55 -1.96 7.31 27.18
CA ASP A 55 -1.46 8.38 28.04
C ASP A 55 -1.31 9.67 27.24
N ILE A 56 -1.74 10.79 27.81
CA ILE A 56 -1.44 12.10 27.25
C ILE A 56 -0.02 12.46 27.68
N VAL A 57 0.91 12.49 26.72
CA VAL A 57 2.34 12.72 26.97
C VAL A 57 2.79 14.15 26.64
N PHE A 58 1.93 14.94 26.00
CA PHE A 58 2.21 16.33 25.66
C PHE A 58 0.93 17.14 25.37
N GLU A 59 0.75 18.21 26.16
CA GLU A 59 -0.23 19.31 26.08
C GLU A 59 0.29 20.57 25.36
N ALA A 60 -0.29 21.04 24.23
CA ALA A 60 0.04 22.40 23.77
C ALA A 60 -1.01 23.07 22.87
N SER A 61 -0.74 24.31 22.48
CA SER A 61 -1.56 25.09 21.56
C SER A 61 -0.72 25.99 20.68
N ASN A 62 -1.14 26.20 19.43
CA ASN A 62 -0.50 27.12 18.50
C ASN A 62 -1.52 27.78 17.56
N LEU A 63 -1.05 28.53 16.57
CA LEU A 63 -1.86 29.20 15.56
C LEU A 63 -1.75 28.49 14.20
N LEU A 64 -2.89 28.34 13.54
CA LEU A 64 -3.01 28.00 12.13
C LEU A 64 -3.58 29.24 11.43
N GLY A 65 -2.72 30.02 10.79
CA GLY A 65 -3.06 31.39 10.38
C GLY A 65 -3.43 32.23 11.61
N ALA A 66 -4.63 32.80 11.62
CA ALA A 66 -5.15 33.55 12.77
C ALA A 66 -5.91 32.69 13.79
N LYS A 67 -6.18 31.40 13.49
CA LYS A 67 -7.01 30.54 14.34
C LYS A 67 -6.14 29.78 15.33
N ARG A 68 -6.45 29.90 16.63
CA ARG A 68 -5.84 29.06 17.66
C ARG A 68 -6.36 27.63 17.55
N TYR A 69 -5.45 26.67 17.67
CA TYR A 69 -5.75 25.26 17.87
C TYR A 69 -5.03 24.73 19.10
N GLU A 70 -5.61 23.74 19.75
CA GLU A 70 -5.05 23.01 20.88
C GLU A 70 -4.87 21.57 20.45
N PHE A 71 -3.78 20.94 20.86
CA PHE A 71 -3.50 19.56 20.49
C PHE A 71 -2.85 18.80 21.63
N GLU A 72 -3.09 17.50 21.61
CA GLU A 72 -2.59 16.56 22.59
C GLU A 72 -1.88 15.42 21.87
N ILE A 73 -0.80 14.92 22.46
CA ILE A 73 -0.09 13.74 21.96
C ILE A 73 -0.44 12.56 22.85
N TRP A 74 -1.19 11.62 22.28
CA TRP A 74 -1.68 10.43 22.96
C TRP A 74 -0.77 9.26 22.64
N LYS A 75 -0.12 8.69 23.64
CA LYS A 75 0.75 7.51 23.50
C LYS A 75 -0.01 6.25 23.89
N GLU A 76 -0.06 5.27 23.02
CA GLU A 76 -0.66 3.95 23.31
C GLU A 76 0.15 3.22 24.40
N ARG A 77 -0.53 2.64 25.39
CA ARG A 77 0.11 2.10 26.61
C ARG A 77 0.74 0.73 26.45
N THR A 78 0.16 -0.14 25.61
CA THR A 78 0.45 -1.59 25.66
C THR A 78 1.52 -2.03 24.68
N ASN A 79 1.90 -1.17 23.72
CA ASN A 79 2.82 -1.47 22.63
C ASN A 79 2.41 -2.72 21.83
N LYS A 80 1.10 -3.03 21.77
CA LYS A 80 0.59 -4.27 21.17
C LYS A 80 0.81 -4.40 19.66
N LEU A 81 1.17 -3.30 18.99
CA LEU A 81 1.51 -3.27 17.56
C LEU A 81 2.99 -3.57 17.27
N GLY A 82 3.83 -3.70 18.31
CA GLY A 82 5.28 -3.91 18.16
C GLY A 82 6.07 -2.63 17.90
N PHE A 83 5.44 -1.46 18.02
CA PHE A 83 6.06 -0.14 17.94
C PHE A 83 5.27 0.88 18.77
N GLU A 84 5.95 1.92 19.24
CA GLU A 84 5.27 3.00 19.96
C GLU A 84 4.32 3.73 19.00
N LEU A 85 3.03 3.79 19.36
CA LEU A 85 2.02 4.53 18.62
C LEU A 85 1.70 5.84 19.33
N PHE A 86 1.78 6.94 18.59
CA PHE A 86 1.37 8.27 19.01
C PHE A 86 0.24 8.78 18.12
N LEU A 87 -0.83 9.28 18.72
CA LEU A 87 -1.92 9.94 18.02
C LEU A 87 -1.91 11.44 18.35
N ILE A 88 -2.03 12.28 17.34
CA ILE A 88 -2.20 13.72 17.51
C ILE A 88 -3.70 14.00 17.53
N TYR A 89 -4.20 14.24 18.74
CA TYR A 89 -5.58 14.63 18.96
C TYR A 89 -5.71 16.15 18.85
N MET A 90 -6.68 16.62 18.06
CA MET A 90 -6.95 18.04 17.87
C MET A 90 -8.46 18.27 17.75
N PRO A 91 -9.13 18.78 18.80
CA PRO A 91 -10.58 18.96 18.82
C PRO A 91 -11.10 19.79 17.64
N GLY A 92 -12.15 19.29 16.99
CA GLY A 92 -12.81 19.92 15.85
C GLY A 92 -12.04 19.88 14.52
N LEU A 93 -10.81 19.33 14.50
CA LEU A 93 -10.00 19.24 13.28
C LEU A 93 -9.63 17.79 12.94
N LEU A 94 -8.96 17.08 13.85
CA LEU A 94 -8.49 15.71 13.62
C LEU A 94 -9.38 14.65 14.29
N ASP A 95 -10.26 15.01 15.23
CA ASP A 95 -11.12 14.12 16.01
C ASP A 95 -12.30 13.50 15.23
N ARG A 96 -11.99 12.81 14.12
CA ARG A 96 -12.99 12.37 13.13
C ARG A 96 -12.86 10.88 12.77
N PRO A 97 -13.92 10.23 12.29
CA PRO A 97 -13.88 8.79 12.00
C PRO A 97 -13.20 8.44 10.67
N GLU A 98 -13.36 9.28 9.63
CA GLU A 98 -12.78 9.02 8.31
C GLU A 98 -11.39 9.65 8.19
N VAL A 99 -10.56 9.10 7.29
CA VAL A 99 -9.19 9.59 7.06
C VAL A 99 -9.16 10.77 6.09
N TYR A 100 -10.06 10.77 5.10
CA TYR A 100 -10.04 11.70 3.96
C TYR A 100 -11.44 12.25 3.66
N SER A 101 -11.51 13.14 2.65
CA SER A 101 -12.74 13.67 2.05
C SER A 101 -13.47 14.72 2.89
N TYR A 102 -12.71 15.46 3.70
CA TYR A 102 -13.23 16.61 4.43
C TYR A 102 -12.97 17.92 3.66
N PRO A 103 -13.86 18.92 3.75
CA PRO A 103 -13.66 20.22 3.12
C PRO A 103 -12.35 20.92 3.56
N ASP A 104 -11.99 20.75 4.83
CA ASP A 104 -10.84 21.33 5.52
C ASP A 104 -9.64 20.36 5.63
N GLU A 105 -9.54 19.37 4.74
CA GLU A 105 -8.47 18.36 4.74
C GLU A 105 -7.06 18.98 4.66
N ARG A 106 -6.92 20.14 4.01
CA ARG A 106 -5.64 20.83 3.88
C ARG A 106 -5.18 21.37 5.23
N GLU A 107 -6.11 22.00 5.93
CA GLU A 107 -5.94 22.50 7.29
C GLU A 107 -5.58 21.37 8.25
N GLN A 108 -6.27 20.22 8.14
CA GLN A 108 -5.98 19.04 8.94
C GLN A 108 -4.52 18.60 8.79
N PHE A 109 -4.06 18.39 7.55
CA PHE A 109 -2.71 17.87 7.33
C PHE A 109 -1.61 18.90 7.53
N ILE A 110 -1.87 20.20 7.33
CA ILE A 110 -0.93 21.26 7.76
C ILE A 110 -0.81 21.24 9.29
N ALA A 111 -1.93 21.30 10.01
CA ALA A 111 -1.94 21.35 11.47
C ALA A 111 -1.35 20.08 12.10
N PHE A 112 -1.58 18.90 11.51
CA PHE A 112 -0.98 17.64 11.94
C PHE A 112 0.56 17.69 11.91
N GLN A 113 1.13 18.16 10.80
CA GLN A 113 2.58 18.29 10.66
C GLN A 113 3.16 19.32 11.64
N LEU A 114 2.46 20.45 11.84
CA LEU A 114 2.89 21.48 12.79
C LEU A 114 2.84 20.99 14.23
N ALA A 115 1.75 20.33 14.64
CA ALA A 115 1.61 19.75 15.97
C ALA A 115 2.71 18.71 16.27
N PHE A 116 3.05 17.86 15.28
CA PHE A 116 4.17 16.95 15.41
C PHE A 116 5.49 17.70 15.60
N LEU A 117 5.80 18.67 14.74
CA LEU A 117 7.04 19.43 14.78
C LEU A 117 7.17 20.23 16.08
N ASP A 118 6.09 20.87 16.54
CA ASP A 118 6.03 21.56 17.83
C ASP A 118 6.27 20.61 18.99
N TRP A 119 5.61 19.44 19.00
CA TRP A 119 5.84 18.42 20.02
C TRP A 119 7.30 18.01 20.10
N ILE A 120 7.90 17.56 18.99
CA ILE A 120 9.30 17.11 19.01
C ILE A 120 10.25 18.27 19.31
N ASN A 121 9.96 19.49 18.86
CA ASN A 121 10.79 20.66 19.09
C ASN A 121 10.78 21.07 20.56
N TRP A 122 9.60 21.29 21.14
CA TRP A 122 9.40 21.80 22.50
C TRP A 122 9.73 20.77 23.58
N SER A 123 9.48 19.49 23.33
CA SER A 123 9.93 18.40 24.22
C SER A 123 11.41 18.04 24.03
N GLN A 124 12.15 18.79 23.19
CA GLN A 124 13.58 18.63 22.92
C GLN A 124 13.99 17.22 22.46
N GLN A 125 13.10 16.53 21.77
CA GLN A 125 13.43 15.22 21.22
C GLN A 125 14.50 15.32 20.13
N LYS A 126 15.25 14.24 19.96
CA LYS A 126 16.34 14.10 19.00
C LYS A 126 16.16 12.81 18.21
N PRO A 127 15.20 12.77 17.27
CA PRO A 127 15.12 11.65 16.35
C PRO A 127 16.36 11.62 15.45
N ASP A 128 16.77 10.42 15.05
CA ASP A 128 17.84 10.25 14.06
C ASP A 128 17.25 10.35 12.64
N VAL A 129 16.03 9.84 12.45
CA VAL A 129 15.29 9.91 11.18
C VAL A 129 13.83 10.28 11.42
N ILE A 130 13.31 11.19 10.61
CA ILE A 130 11.87 11.39 10.41
C ILE A 130 11.52 10.82 9.03
N HIS A 131 10.74 9.75 9.03
CA HIS A 131 10.27 9.10 7.81
C HIS A 131 8.84 9.52 7.51
N CYS A 132 8.69 10.38 6.51
CA CYS A 132 7.42 10.90 6.03
C CYS A 132 6.79 9.96 4.98
N HIS A 133 5.51 9.66 5.10
CA HIS A 133 4.79 8.84 4.13
C HIS A 133 3.69 9.64 3.42
N ASP A 134 3.83 9.78 2.10
CA ASP A 134 2.95 10.52 1.19
C ASP A 134 2.77 12.02 1.50
N HIS A 135 2.04 12.70 0.62
CA HIS A 135 1.88 14.16 0.58
C HIS A 135 1.30 14.76 1.88
N HIS A 136 0.56 14.00 2.67
CA HIS A 136 -0.04 14.44 3.94
C HIS A 136 1.00 15.01 4.92
N VAL A 137 2.24 14.54 4.83
CA VAL A 137 3.36 14.96 5.69
C VAL A 137 4.56 15.49 4.88
N GLY A 138 4.30 15.95 3.65
CA GLY A 138 5.32 16.37 2.70
C GLY A 138 5.96 17.73 2.97
N LEU A 139 5.42 18.55 3.87
CA LEU A 139 5.99 19.86 4.20
C LEU A 139 7.08 19.78 5.27
N ILE A 140 7.14 18.66 6.02
CA ILE A 140 8.10 18.48 7.12
C ILE A 140 9.56 18.74 6.70
N PRO A 141 10.10 18.13 5.61
CA PRO A 141 11.50 18.35 5.24
C PRO A 141 11.83 19.82 4.99
N PHE A 142 10.94 20.54 4.31
CA PHE A 142 11.08 21.97 4.08
C PHE A 142 11.02 22.78 5.37
N LEU A 143 10.04 22.51 6.23
CA LEU A 143 9.87 23.24 7.49
C LEU A 143 11.06 23.05 8.44
N LEU A 144 11.66 21.86 8.48
CA LEU A 144 12.86 21.61 9.29
C LEU A 144 14.05 22.45 8.82
N GLN A 145 14.24 22.60 7.51
CA GLN A 145 15.40 23.29 6.93
C GLN A 145 15.21 24.81 6.85
N HIS A 146 13.99 25.28 6.62
CA HIS A 146 13.72 26.66 6.21
C HIS A 146 12.77 27.43 7.14
N SER A 147 12.30 26.84 8.24
CA SER A 147 11.60 27.60 9.29
C SER A 147 12.53 27.94 10.45
N ALA A 148 12.51 29.21 10.88
CA ALA A 148 13.25 29.67 12.06
C ALA A 148 12.81 28.94 13.34
N LEU A 149 11.54 28.51 13.40
CA LEU A 149 10.94 27.82 14.55
C LEU A 149 11.60 26.46 14.83
N TYR A 150 11.99 25.74 13.77
CA TYR A 150 12.49 24.37 13.84
C TYR A 150 13.99 24.24 13.60
N LYS A 151 14.75 25.35 13.65
CA LYS A 151 16.21 25.40 13.41
C LYS A 151 17.00 24.35 14.22
N ARG A 152 16.54 24.00 15.42
CA ARG A 152 17.15 22.96 16.28
C ARG A 152 17.18 21.59 15.60
N LEU A 153 16.18 21.29 14.78
CA LEU A 153 15.95 20.02 14.11
C LEU A 153 16.40 20.02 12.65
N ALA A 154 16.97 21.13 12.14
CA ALA A 154 17.33 21.30 10.73
C ALA A 154 18.35 20.28 10.19
N LYS A 155 19.05 19.57 11.07
CA LYS A 155 20.02 18.49 10.72
C LYS A 155 19.45 17.09 10.88
N THR A 156 18.18 16.96 11.26
CA THR A 156 17.50 15.66 11.37
C THR A 156 17.33 15.10 9.97
N THR A 157 17.76 13.85 9.75
CA THR A 157 17.57 13.18 8.46
C THR A 157 16.09 12.99 8.18
N THR A 158 15.69 13.26 6.95
CA THR A 158 14.34 13.06 6.45
C THR A 158 14.34 12.07 5.29
N VAL A 159 13.51 11.04 5.42
CA VAL A 159 13.22 10.09 4.34
C VAL A 159 11.76 10.25 3.96
N PHE A 160 11.45 10.25 2.67
CA PHE A 160 10.07 10.38 2.19
C PHE A 160 9.66 9.17 1.33
N THR A 161 8.60 8.43 1.68
CA THR A 161 8.10 7.33 0.84
C THR A 161 6.84 7.74 0.09
N ILE A 162 6.85 7.46 -1.21
CA ILE A 162 5.73 7.63 -2.14
C ILE A 162 5.01 6.28 -2.28
N HIS A 163 3.80 6.18 -1.76
CA HIS A 163 2.92 5.02 -1.95
C HIS A 163 2.02 5.22 -3.16
N ASN A 164 1.67 6.47 -3.47
CA ASN A 164 0.93 6.81 -4.68
C ASN A 164 1.21 8.24 -5.18
N GLY A 165 1.99 8.36 -6.24
CA GLY A 165 2.35 9.63 -6.88
C GLY A 165 1.24 10.34 -7.65
N GLN A 166 0.01 9.79 -7.70
CA GLN A 166 -1.15 10.48 -8.29
C GLN A 166 -1.72 11.55 -7.34
N TYR A 167 -1.51 11.43 -6.03
CA TYR A 167 -2.02 12.37 -5.02
C TYR A 167 -0.90 13.27 -4.50
N HIS A 168 -1.00 14.56 -4.81
CA HIS A 168 0.06 15.53 -4.49
C HIS A 168 -0.22 16.36 -3.24
N GLY A 169 -1.47 16.39 -2.77
CA GLY A 169 -1.90 17.27 -1.69
C GLY A 169 -1.81 18.75 -2.04
N ALA A 170 -1.84 19.13 -3.32
CA ALA A 170 -1.59 20.50 -3.75
C ALA A 170 -2.72 21.46 -3.34
N PHE A 171 -2.35 22.69 -2.98
CA PHE A 171 -3.28 23.77 -2.62
C PHE A 171 -2.72 25.15 -2.99
N GLY A 172 -3.57 26.18 -2.99
CA GLY A 172 -3.18 27.53 -3.37
C GLY A 172 -2.40 28.27 -2.27
N TYR A 173 -1.72 29.35 -2.67
CA TYR A 173 -1.03 30.25 -1.74
C TYR A 173 -1.98 31.02 -0.79
N ASP A 174 -3.30 30.90 -0.97
CA ASP A 174 -4.30 31.39 -0.01
C ASP A 174 -4.12 30.82 1.40
N LYS A 175 -3.43 29.67 1.54
CA LYS A 175 -3.11 29.04 2.83
C LYS A 175 -1.65 29.18 3.23
N PHE A 176 -0.87 30.04 2.58
CA PHE A 176 0.55 30.22 2.94
C PHE A 176 0.71 30.73 4.38
N ASP A 177 -0.23 31.55 4.86
CA ASP A 177 -0.29 32.06 6.23
C ASP A 177 -0.53 30.98 7.29
N TYR A 178 -0.90 29.76 6.88
CA TYR A 178 -1.04 28.63 7.80
C TYR A 178 0.30 28.00 8.16
N LEU A 179 1.37 28.30 7.40
CA LEU A 179 2.72 27.87 7.72
C LEU A 179 3.35 28.82 8.75
N PRO A 180 4.26 28.32 9.61
CA PRO A 180 5.04 29.17 10.49
C PRO A 180 5.97 30.09 9.67
N GLU A 181 6.67 31.00 10.33
CA GLU A 181 7.67 31.84 9.67
C GLU A 181 8.72 30.97 8.95
N VAL A 182 8.82 31.17 7.63
CA VAL A 182 9.75 30.50 6.73
C VAL A 182 10.62 31.50 6.00
N ASP A 183 11.85 31.11 5.67
CA ASP A 183 12.75 31.92 4.86
C ASP A 183 12.22 32.05 3.42
N MET A 184 11.75 33.25 3.10
CA MET A 184 11.15 33.56 1.80
C MET A 184 12.11 33.37 0.62
N ALA A 185 13.43 33.34 0.84
CA ALA A 185 14.39 33.01 -0.21
C ALA A 185 14.23 31.58 -0.73
N TYR A 186 13.65 30.69 0.08
CA TYR A 186 13.43 29.27 -0.24
C TYR A 186 11.97 28.94 -0.54
N ALA A 187 11.04 29.89 -0.46
CA ALA A 187 9.61 29.64 -0.65
C ALA A 187 9.28 28.98 -2.02
N GLY A 188 10.11 29.19 -3.05
CA GLY A 188 9.97 28.52 -4.35
C GLY A 188 10.12 26.99 -4.31
N LEU A 189 10.66 26.42 -3.23
CA LEU A 189 10.71 24.97 -3.03
C LEU A 189 9.33 24.37 -2.69
N LEU A 190 8.41 25.17 -2.14
CA LEU A 190 7.03 24.77 -1.89
C LEU A 190 6.22 24.66 -3.20
N ASP A 191 6.59 25.44 -4.21
CA ASP A 191 5.80 25.58 -5.44
C ASP A 191 5.91 24.36 -6.36
N TRP A 192 4.78 23.93 -6.90
CA TRP A 192 4.75 23.28 -8.20
C TRP A 192 3.50 23.69 -8.96
N GLY A 193 3.67 24.20 -10.18
CA GLY A 193 2.54 24.59 -11.03
C GLY A 193 1.77 25.81 -10.53
N GLY A 194 2.40 26.69 -9.73
CA GLY A 194 1.79 27.93 -9.23
C GLY A 194 1.01 27.78 -7.92
N GLY A 195 1.19 26.67 -7.21
CA GLY A 195 0.60 26.43 -5.90
C GLY A 195 1.56 25.64 -5.00
N ILE A 196 1.24 25.58 -3.71
CA ILE A 196 1.99 24.78 -2.75
C ILE A 196 1.69 23.31 -3.02
N ASN A 197 2.73 22.52 -3.29
CA ASN A 197 2.62 21.10 -3.59
C ASN A 197 3.46 20.29 -2.60
N PRO A 198 2.84 19.72 -1.54
CA PRO A 198 3.55 18.96 -0.51
C PRO A 198 4.39 17.79 -1.03
N LEU A 199 3.91 17.05 -2.04
CA LEU A 199 4.68 15.95 -2.64
C LEU A 199 5.94 16.49 -3.33
N ALA A 200 5.78 17.51 -4.19
CA ALA A 200 6.91 18.13 -4.88
C ALA A 200 7.91 18.75 -3.90
N CYS A 201 7.40 19.43 -2.87
CA CYS A 201 8.18 20.03 -1.80
C CYS A 201 9.01 18.98 -1.05
N ALA A 202 8.40 17.85 -0.68
CA ALA A 202 9.09 16.75 -0.03
C ALA A 202 10.22 16.21 -0.90
N ILE A 203 9.95 15.94 -2.17
CA ILE A 203 10.96 15.40 -3.10
C ILE A 203 12.12 16.38 -3.25
N LYS A 204 11.88 17.69 -3.32
CA LYS A 204 12.94 18.71 -3.38
C LYS A 204 13.77 18.76 -2.10
N CYS A 205 13.15 18.66 -0.93
CA CYS A 205 13.79 19.02 0.35
C CYS A 205 14.28 17.83 1.18
N CYS A 206 13.75 16.61 0.99
CA CYS A 206 14.20 15.44 1.75
C CYS A 206 15.63 15.01 1.38
N ASP A 207 16.28 14.29 2.29
CA ASP A 207 17.63 13.74 2.05
C ASP A 207 17.57 12.60 1.03
N LYS A 208 16.56 11.73 1.17
CA LYS A 208 16.24 10.64 0.24
C LYS A 208 14.74 10.44 0.15
N TYR A 209 14.27 10.02 -1.01
CA TYR A 209 12.90 9.51 -1.14
C TYR A 209 12.90 8.08 -1.67
N THR A 210 11.89 7.32 -1.28
CA THR A 210 11.65 5.99 -1.81
C THR A 210 10.33 5.92 -2.54
N ALA A 211 10.23 5.01 -3.50
CA ALA A 211 8.96 4.52 -4.01
C ALA A 211 8.80 3.06 -3.62
N VAL A 212 7.56 2.57 -3.57
CA VAL A 212 7.23 1.21 -3.12
C VAL A 212 7.60 0.11 -4.12
N SER A 213 8.29 0.44 -5.22
CA SER A 213 8.99 -0.51 -6.10
C SER A 213 10.01 0.18 -7.01
N PRO A 214 11.05 -0.52 -7.50
CA PRO A 214 12.01 0.00 -8.49
C PRO A 214 11.38 0.41 -9.83
N SER A 215 10.53 -0.43 -10.41
CA SER A 215 9.87 -0.12 -11.68
C SER A 215 8.89 1.04 -11.53
N TYR A 216 8.17 1.13 -10.40
CA TYR A 216 7.29 2.26 -10.13
C TYR A 216 8.04 3.58 -9.96
N LEU A 217 9.21 3.56 -9.29
CA LEU A 217 10.09 4.74 -9.24
C LEU A 217 10.43 5.26 -10.65
N HIS A 218 10.73 4.34 -11.57
CA HIS A 218 10.99 4.71 -12.96
C HIS A 218 9.73 5.27 -13.62
N GLU A 219 8.57 4.63 -13.44
CA GLU A 219 7.29 5.09 -13.98
C GLU A 219 6.90 6.51 -13.50
N LEU A 220 7.26 6.91 -12.28
CA LEU A 220 7.02 8.27 -11.78
C LEU A 220 7.68 9.36 -12.65
N SER A 221 8.80 9.05 -13.30
CA SER A 221 9.47 9.97 -14.24
C SER A 221 8.79 10.03 -15.62
N ILE A 222 7.78 9.20 -15.87
CA ILE A 222 7.05 9.07 -17.14
C ILE A 222 5.59 9.50 -16.98
N ASN A 223 4.96 9.16 -15.86
CA ASN A 223 3.57 9.47 -15.53
C ASN A 223 3.40 9.62 -14.01
N SER A 224 3.36 10.86 -13.55
CA SER A 224 3.17 11.25 -12.15
C SER A 224 2.29 12.48 -12.00
N ASN A 225 1.33 12.63 -12.93
CA ASN A 225 0.33 13.69 -12.90
C ASN A 225 0.95 15.10 -12.90
N GLY A 226 2.00 15.32 -13.71
CA GLY A 226 2.66 16.62 -13.87
C GLY A 226 3.96 16.79 -13.07
N LEU A 227 4.41 15.78 -12.32
CA LEU A 227 5.71 15.79 -11.61
C LEU A 227 6.82 15.04 -12.34
N GLU A 228 6.60 14.62 -13.59
CA GLU A 228 7.51 13.75 -14.33
C GLU A 228 8.91 14.35 -14.42
N TYR A 229 8.97 15.64 -14.76
CA TYR A 229 10.22 16.39 -14.82
C TYR A 229 10.92 16.49 -13.46
N LEU A 230 10.17 16.62 -12.36
CA LEU A 230 10.74 16.66 -11.01
C LEU A 230 11.41 15.33 -10.67
N PHE A 231 10.73 14.21 -10.90
CA PHE A 231 11.28 12.89 -10.66
C PHE A 231 12.50 12.60 -11.53
N TYR A 232 12.52 13.11 -12.77
CA TYR A 232 13.68 13.02 -13.64
C TYR A 232 14.89 13.77 -13.06
N ILE A 233 14.73 15.04 -12.65
CA ILE A 233 15.88 15.83 -12.13
C ILE A 233 16.31 15.43 -10.72
N GLU A 234 15.39 14.95 -9.88
CA GLU A 234 15.67 14.48 -8.52
C GLU A 234 15.94 12.98 -8.45
N GLY A 235 16.15 12.30 -9.59
CA GLY A 235 16.31 10.85 -9.67
C GLY A 235 17.44 10.29 -8.79
N ALA A 236 18.51 11.06 -8.57
CA ALA A 236 19.63 10.65 -7.71
C ALA A 236 19.26 10.46 -6.22
N LYS A 237 18.14 11.06 -5.76
CA LYS A 237 17.62 10.86 -4.40
C LYS A 237 16.66 9.68 -4.30
N GLY A 238 16.13 9.20 -5.41
CA GLY A 238 15.13 8.14 -5.45
C GLY A 238 15.71 6.74 -5.24
N MET A 239 14.98 5.90 -4.50
CA MET A 239 15.25 4.46 -4.37
C MET A 239 13.95 3.67 -4.40
N GLY A 240 13.87 2.60 -5.18
CA GLY A 240 12.72 1.70 -5.15
C GLY A 240 12.94 0.60 -4.12
N ILE A 241 12.01 0.47 -3.17
CA ILE A 241 12.03 -0.62 -2.17
C ILE A 241 10.67 -1.31 -2.22
N ILE A 242 10.67 -2.59 -2.56
CA ILE A 242 9.44 -3.40 -2.66
C ILE A 242 8.82 -3.54 -1.27
N ASN A 243 7.50 -3.39 -1.16
CA ASN A 243 6.78 -3.64 0.09
C ASN A 243 6.89 -5.10 0.53
N GLY A 244 6.94 -5.32 1.83
CA GLY A 244 6.83 -6.65 2.40
C GLY A 244 5.38 -7.07 2.64
N ILE A 245 5.18 -8.34 2.96
CA ILE A 245 3.96 -8.86 3.56
C ILE A 245 4.24 -9.33 4.99
N ASP A 246 3.24 -9.21 5.87
CA ASP A 246 3.32 -9.77 7.21
C ASP A 246 3.09 -11.28 7.14
N THR A 247 4.18 -12.04 7.33
CA THR A 247 4.15 -13.50 7.23
C THR A 247 3.48 -14.19 8.41
N GLU A 248 3.18 -13.46 9.50
CA GLU A 248 2.38 -13.99 10.61
C GLU A 248 0.89 -13.97 10.26
N VAL A 249 0.44 -12.89 9.60
CA VAL A 249 -0.94 -12.75 9.11
C VAL A 249 -1.17 -13.64 7.88
N TRP A 250 -0.26 -13.56 6.92
CA TRP A 250 -0.32 -14.30 5.65
C TRP A 250 0.49 -15.60 5.73
N ASN A 251 0.05 -16.48 6.62
CA ASN A 251 0.72 -17.73 6.95
C ASN A 251 -0.05 -18.96 6.42
N PRO A 252 0.26 -19.48 5.22
CA PRO A 252 -0.47 -20.60 4.63
C PRO A 252 -0.48 -21.89 5.49
N VAL A 253 0.41 -22.03 6.47
CA VAL A 253 0.47 -23.22 7.36
C VAL A 253 -0.45 -23.08 8.57
N ALA A 254 -0.75 -21.86 9.03
CA ALA A 254 -1.45 -21.61 10.28
C ALA A 254 -2.59 -20.59 10.17
N ASP A 255 -2.91 -20.15 8.95
CA ASP A 255 -3.98 -19.20 8.69
C ASP A 255 -5.35 -19.78 9.09
N PRO A 256 -6.07 -19.17 10.04
CA PRO A 256 -7.36 -19.67 10.51
C PRO A 256 -8.51 -19.41 9.54
N MET A 257 -8.28 -18.62 8.48
CA MET A 257 -9.32 -18.23 7.51
C MET A 257 -9.38 -19.15 6.28
N ILE A 258 -8.50 -20.14 6.21
CA ILE A 258 -8.42 -21.11 5.11
C ILE A 258 -8.89 -22.50 5.58
N ALA A 259 -9.34 -23.34 4.65
CA ALA A 259 -9.94 -24.65 4.95
C ALA A 259 -8.92 -25.72 5.34
N GLY A 260 -7.66 -25.57 4.91
CA GLY A 260 -6.59 -26.48 5.26
C GLY A 260 -5.21 -25.86 5.05
N PRO A 261 -4.20 -26.28 5.81
CA PRO A 261 -2.85 -25.71 5.70
C PRO A 261 -2.20 -26.07 4.36
N ILE A 262 -1.35 -25.19 3.87
CA ILE A 262 -0.56 -25.37 2.64
C ILE A 262 0.92 -25.36 3.02
N ASP A 263 1.57 -26.52 2.91
CA ASP A 263 3.01 -26.66 3.11
C ASP A 263 3.75 -26.31 1.81
N ALA A 264 4.75 -25.43 1.89
CA ALA A 264 5.50 -24.97 0.72
C ALA A 264 6.28 -26.07 -0.01
N LYS A 265 6.61 -27.18 0.67
CA LYS A 265 7.29 -28.33 0.07
C LYS A 265 6.31 -29.18 -0.74
N GLU A 266 5.09 -29.36 -0.26
CA GLU A 266 4.05 -30.17 -0.90
C GLU A 266 2.69 -29.44 -0.90
N PRO A 267 2.53 -28.40 -1.75
CA PRO A 267 1.42 -27.47 -1.63
C PRO A 267 0.08 -28.02 -2.16
N ASP A 268 0.11 -28.98 -3.09
CA ASP A 268 -1.07 -29.32 -3.89
C ASP A 268 -2.24 -29.87 -3.07
N ALA A 269 -1.98 -30.66 -2.04
CA ALA A 269 -3.03 -31.19 -1.17
C ALA A 269 -3.75 -30.07 -0.41
N GLY A 270 -3.00 -29.11 0.13
CA GLY A 270 -3.56 -27.92 0.79
C GLY A 270 -4.30 -27.03 -0.20
N LYS A 271 -3.74 -26.79 -1.39
CA LYS A 271 -4.41 -26.04 -2.47
C LYS A 271 -5.74 -26.67 -2.84
N LEU A 272 -5.77 -27.99 -3.03
CA LEU A 272 -6.98 -28.72 -3.40
C LEU A 272 -8.06 -28.63 -2.30
N ALA A 273 -7.69 -28.80 -1.04
CA ALA A 273 -8.64 -28.68 0.09
C ALA A 273 -9.28 -27.28 0.14
N ASN A 274 -8.48 -26.23 -0.05
CA ASN A 274 -8.98 -24.86 -0.10
C ASN A 274 -9.85 -24.58 -1.35
N LYS A 275 -9.44 -25.12 -2.50
CA LYS A 275 -10.22 -25.04 -3.74
C LYS A 275 -11.56 -25.73 -3.59
N GLN A 276 -11.61 -26.91 -2.96
CA GLN A 276 -12.85 -27.63 -2.68
C GLN A 276 -13.81 -26.79 -1.82
N ALA A 277 -13.33 -26.22 -0.72
CA ALA A 277 -14.15 -25.36 0.15
C ALA A 277 -14.68 -24.12 -0.60
N LEU A 278 -13.85 -23.50 -1.43
CA LEU A 278 -14.25 -22.35 -2.23
C LEU A 278 -15.27 -22.74 -3.31
N CYS A 279 -15.03 -23.82 -4.04
CA CYS A 279 -15.93 -24.36 -5.05
C CYS A 279 -17.27 -24.79 -4.46
N GLU A 280 -17.30 -25.46 -3.30
CA GLU A 280 -18.53 -25.83 -2.59
C GLU A 280 -19.33 -24.60 -2.18
N ARG A 281 -18.68 -23.59 -1.59
CA ARG A 281 -19.32 -22.34 -1.17
C ARG A 281 -20.01 -21.61 -2.33
N PHE A 282 -19.45 -21.71 -3.53
CA PHE A 282 -19.88 -20.96 -4.71
C PHE A 282 -20.59 -21.83 -5.77
N GLY A 283 -20.73 -23.13 -5.55
CA GLY A 283 -21.30 -24.06 -6.52
C GLY A 283 -20.50 -24.16 -7.83
N LEU A 284 -19.17 -24.06 -7.76
CA LEU A 284 -18.26 -24.19 -8.90
C LEU A 284 -17.67 -25.61 -8.98
N ASP A 285 -17.24 -26.04 -10.18
CA ASP A 285 -16.66 -27.37 -10.36
C ASP A 285 -15.16 -27.40 -9.99
N VAL A 286 -14.81 -28.10 -8.92
CA VAL A 286 -13.43 -28.21 -8.41
C VAL A 286 -12.42 -28.71 -9.46
N ASN A 287 -12.85 -29.47 -10.47
CA ASN A 287 -11.93 -30.06 -11.45
C ASN A 287 -11.44 -29.05 -12.49
N LYS A 288 -12.15 -27.92 -12.67
CA LYS A 288 -11.80 -26.87 -13.64
C LYS A 288 -10.81 -25.87 -13.04
N PRO A 289 -9.90 -25.28 -13.83
CA PRO A 289 -9.07 -24.17 -13.37
C PRO A 289 -9.93 -23.04 -12.81
N LEU A 290 -9.53 -22.51 -11.65
CA LEU A 290 -10.17 -21.35 -11.02
C LEU A 290 -9.30 -20.11 -11.16
N VAL A 291 -9.77 -19.15 -11.97
CA VAL A 291 -9.19 -17.81 -12.09
C VAL A 291 -9.98 -16.86 -11.21
N SER A 292 -9.30 -16.08 -10.37
CA SER A 292 -9.98 -15.14 -9.48
C SER A 292 -9.46 -13.72 -9.59
N PHE A 293 -10.34 -12.75 -9.34
CA PHE A 293 -9.98 -11.35 -9.14
C PHE A 293 -10.34 -10.95 -7.72
N ILE A 294 -9.42 -10.25 -7.04
CA ILE A 294 -9.68 -9.61 -5.75
C ILE A 294 -9.19 -8.17 -5.81
N GLY A 295 -10.04 -7.20 -5.50
CA GLY A 295 -9.60 -5.81 -5.39
C GLY A 295 -10.72 -4.78 -5.52
N ARG A 296 -10.33 -3.51 -5.49
CA ARG A 296 -11.24 -2.39 -5.77
C ARG A 296 -11.66 -2.42 -7.24
N LEU A 297 -12.95 -2.25 -7.48
CA LEU A 297 -13.52 -2.18 -8.83
C LEU A 297 -13.44 -0.75 -9.37
N VAL A 298 -12.22 -0.33 -9.70
CA VAL A 298 -11.92 1.01 -10.25
C VAL A 298 -11.04 0.89 -11.49
N ILE A 299 -11.01 1.94 -12.31
CA ILE A 299 -10.31 1.96 -13.60
C ILE A 299 -8.80 1.68 -13.47
N GLU A 300 -8.17 2.10 -12.37
CA GLU A 300 -6.75 1.86 -12.10
C GLU A 300 -6.46 0.37 -11.91
N LYS A 301 -7.45 -0.43 -11.49
CA LYS A 301 -7.35 -1.88 -11.34
C LYS A 301 -7.80 -2.66 -12.57
N GLY A 302 -8.09 -1.97 -13.68
CA GLY A 302 -8.58 -2.61 -14.90
C GLY A 302 -9.99 -3.19 -14.78
N ALA A 303 -10.76 -2.74 -13.78
CA ALA A 303 -12.05 -3.35 -13.43
C ALA A 303 -13.10 -3.21 -14.54
N ASP A 304 -13.06 -2.10 -15.29
CA ASP A 304 -13.87 -1.82 -16.47
C ASP A 304 -13.68 -2.85 -17.60
N LEU A 305 -12.51 -3.51 -17.67
CA LEU A 305 -12.23 -4.53 -18.68
C LEU A 305 -12.76 -5.91 -18.28
N LEU A 306 -12.98 -6.15 -16.98
CA LEU A 306 -13.34 -7.47 -16.45
C LEU A 306 -14.63 -8.01 -17.06
N PRO A 307 -15.76 -7.28 -17.15
CA PRO A 307 -17.00 -7.85 -17.67
C PRO A 307 -16.82 -8.43 -19.07
N GLN A 308 -16.15 -7.69 -19.97
CA GLN A 308 -15.95 -8.12 -21.34
C GLN A 308 -14.91 -9.25 -21.46
N ALA A 309 -13.76 -9.13 -20.78
CA ALA A 309 -12.70 -10.13 -20.83
C ALA A 309 -13.12 -11.48 -20.23
N LEU A 310 -13.87 -11.46 -19.12
CA LEU A 310 -14.38 -12.67 -18.49
C LEU A 310 -15.48 -13.30 -19.34
N THR A 311 -16.39 -12.49 -19.94
CA THR A 311 -17.38 -12.99 -20.89
C THR A 311 -16.72 -13.71 -22.07
N GLN A 312 -15.68 -13.11 -22.66
CA GLN A 312 -14.96 -13.70 -23.78
C GLN A 312 -14.25 -14.99 -23.37
N SER A 313 -13.51 -14.97 -22.25
CA SER A 313 -12.80 -16.13 -21.72
C SER A 313 -13.74 -17.31 -21.41
N LEU A 314 -14.89 -17.03 -20.79
CA LEU A 314 -15.90 -18.05 -20.47
C LEU A 314 -16.57 -18.63 -21.71
N ARG A 315 -16.73 -17.86 -22.79
CA ARG A 315 -17.28 -18.35 -24.07
C ARG A 315 -16.28 -19.17 -24.86
N GLU A 316 -15.04 -18.71 -24.96
CA GLU A 316 -13.95 -19.41 -25.66
C GLU A 316 -13.60 -20.75 -25.00
N HIS A 317 -13.75 -20.82 -23.68
CA HIS A 317 -13.46 -22.01 -22.86
C HIS A 317 -14.70 -22.53 -22.13
N ALA A 318 -15.85 -22.51 -22.82
CA ALA A 318 -17.13 -22.94 -22.27
C ALA A 318 -17.04 -24.38 -21.74
N GLY A 319 -17.31 -24.55 -20.44
CA GLY A 319 -17.23 -25.84 -19.76
C GLY A 319 -15.87 -26.15 -19.12
N ASP A 320 -14.81 -25.39 -19.40
CA ASP A 320 -13.43 -25.70 -19.00
C ASP A 320 -12.82 -24.67 -18.02
N LEU A 321 -13.58 -23.66 -17.57
CA LEU A 321 -13.08 -22.56 -16.73
C LEU A 321 -14.07 -22.23 -15.61
N ASN A 322 -13.54 -21.97 -14.41
CA ASN A 322 -14.25 -21.26 -13.35
C ASN A 322 -13.65 -19.87 -13.14
N VAL A 323 -14.51 -18.90 -12.84
CA VAL A 323 -14.14 -17.54 -12.50
C VAL A 323 -14.82 -17.11 -11.19
N LEU A 324 -14.05 -16.48 -10.31
CA LEU A 324 -14.57 -15.87 -9.08
C LEU A 324 -14.07 -14.43 -8.92
N VAL A 325 -14.99 -13.49 -8.74
CA VAL A 325 -14.67 -12.07 -8.51
C VAL A 325 -15.06 -11.66 -7.09
N LEU A 326 -14.14 -11.02 -6.37
CA LEU A 326 -14.38 -10.36 -5.09
C LEU A 326 -13.97 -8.90 -5.19
N GLY A 327 -14.91 -7.97 -5.00
CA GLY A 327 -14.57 -6.56 -5.02
C GLY A 327 -15.75 -5.62 -4.87
N ALA A 328 -15.47 -4.33 -4.68
CA ALA A 328 -16.46 -3.26 -4.65
C ALA A 328 -15.85 -1.98 -5.23
N GLY A 329 -16.67 -1.09 -5.77
CA GLY A 329 -16.24 0.17 -6.36
C GLY A 329 -17.30 0.81 -7.25
N ASP A 330 -16.94 1.01 -8.52
CA ASP A 330 -17.80 1.62 -9.53
C ASP A 330 -19.10 0.83 -9.74
N LYS A 331 -20.24 1.52 -9.74
CA LYS A 331 -21.57 0.88 -9.74
C LYS A 331 -21.95 0.26 -11.08
N ASP A 332 -21.50 0.84 -12.18
CA ASP A 332 -21.74 0.28 -13.51
C ASP A 332 -20.94 -1.01 -13.69
N THR A 333 -19.68 -1.01 -13.24
CA THR A 333 -18.82 -2.20 -13.22
C THR A 333 -19.38 -3.29 -12.32
N GLU A 334 -19.82 -2.95 -11.10
CA GLU A 334 -20.49 -3.90 -10.19
C GLU A 334 -21.73 -4.54 -10.85
N ALA A 335 -22.60 -3.73 -11.46
CA ALA A 335 -23.81 -4.23 -12.11
C ALA A 335 -23.50 -5.16 -13.29
N ALA A 336 -22.53 -4.81 -14.14
CA ALA A 336 -22.11 -5.63 -15.27
C ALA A 336 -21.52 -6.97 -14.80
N LEU A 337 -20.71 -6.98 -13.73
CA LEU A 337 -20.16 -8.20 -13.14
C LEU A 337 -21.24 -9.07 -12.49
N VAL A 338 -22.26 -8.48 -11.87
CA VAL A 338 -23.39 -9.23 -11.30
C VAL A 338 -24.20 -9.91 -12.40
N GLN A 339 -24.43 -9.24 -13.54
CA GLN A 339 -25.16 -9.79 -14.68
C GLN A 339 -24.50 -11.07 -15.25
N LEU A 340 -23.18 -11.21 -15.13
CA LEU A 340 -22.48 -12.42 -15.57
C LEU A 340 -22.85 -13.67 -14.76
N ASN A 341 -23.32 -13.54 -13.51
CA ASN A 341 -23.82 -14.69 -12.73
C ASN A 341 -25.03 -15.35 -13.41
N GLU A 342 -25.88 -14.57 -14.08
CA GLU A 342 -27.04 -15.08 -14.80
C GLU A 342 -26.65 -15.70 -16.15
N GLN A 343 -25.64 -15.14 -16.81
CA GLN A 343 -25.16 -15.62 -18.11
C GLN A 343 -24.34 -16.91 -18.01
N PHE A 344 -23.58 -17.09 -16.93
CA PHE A 344 -22.66 -18.21 -16.73
C PHE A 344 -22.80 -18.83 -15.32
N PRO A 345 -23.99 -19.34 -14.95
CA PRO A 345 -24.30 -19.73 -13.57
C PRO A 345 -23.41 -20.85 -13.01
N ASP A 346 -22.89 -21.74 -13.86
CA ASP A 346 -22.12 -22.91 -13.43
C ASP A 346 -20.59 -22.68 -13.43
N SER A 347 -20.13 -21.53 -13.95
CA SER A 347 -18.70 -21.27 -14.20
C SER A 347 -18.24 -19.87 -13.81
N TYR A 348 -19.15 -18.97 -13.41
CA TYR A 348 -18.81 -17.64 -12.91
C TYR A 348 -19.56 -17.34 -11.63
N LYS A 349 -18.85 -16.77 -10.65
CA LYS A 349 -19.44 -16.17 -9.46
C LYS A 349 -18.81 -14.81 -9.15
N THR A 350 -19.60 -13.91 -8.58
CA THR A 350 -19.10 -12.64 -8.01
C THR A 350 -19.65 -12.38 -6.62
N TYR A 351 -18.83 -11.78 -5.77
CA TYR A 351 -19.20 -11.23 -4.47
C TYR A 351 -18.87 -9.74 -4.47
N ILE A 352 -19.91 -8.90 -4.41
CA ILE A 352 -19.75 -7.44 -4.34
C ILE A 352 -19.63 -7.02 -2.87
N GLY A 353 -18.46 -6.52 -2.49
CA GLY A 353 -18.15 -6.11 -1.13
C GLY A 353 -16.72 -6.43 -0.73
N TYR A 354 -16.46 -6.27 0.57
CA TYR A 354 -15.21 -6.65 1.20
C TYR A 354 -15.46 -7.77 2.21
N ASN A 355 -14.64 -8.82 2.16
CA ASN A 355 -14.71 -9.94 3.08
C ASN A 355 -13.31 -10.55 3.25
N GLU A 356 -12.68 -10.29 4.39
CA GLU A 356 -11.29 -10.71 4.65
C GLU A 356 -11.13 -12.23 4.62
N ALA A 357 -11.99 -12.97 5.33
CA ALA A 357 -11.92 -14.42 5.37
C ALA A 357 -12.09 -15.05 3.98
N LEU A 358 -12.97 -14.49 3.15
CA LEU A 358 -13.11 -14.90 1.76
C LEU A 358 -11.86 -14.56 0.95
N ALA A 359 -11.23 -13.39 1.16
CA ALA A 359 -10.00 -13.03 0.45
C ALA A 359 -8.87 -14.03 0.73
N HIS A 360 -8.64 -14.38 1.99
CA HIS A 360 -7.68 -15.43 2.40
C HIS A 360 -8.00 -16.77 1.72
N LEU A 361 -9.27 -17.19 1.75
CA LEU A 361 -9.69 -18.43 1.11
C LEU A 361 -9.50 -18.40 -0.42
N ILE A 362 -9.68 -17.26 -1.09
CA ILE A 362 -9.41 -17.11 -2.52
C ILE A 362 -7.90 -17.23 -2.80
N TYR A 363 -7.04 -16.56 -2.04
CA TYR A 363 -5.58 -16.74 -2.19
C TYR A 363 -5.16 -18.19 -1.97
N ALA A 364 -5.79 -18.90 -1.03
CA ALA A 364 -5.50 -20.30 -0.74
C ALA A 364 -6.11 -21.28 -1.76
N GLY A 365 -7.30 -21.00 -2.28
CA GLY A 365 -8.10 -21.94 -3.07
C GLY A 365 -8.05 -21.74 -4.59
N SER A 366 -7.75 -20.54 -5.07
CA SER A 366 -7.66 -20.28 -6.51
C SER A 366 -6.40 -20.88 -7.12
N ASP A 367 -6.46 -21.24 -8.41
CA ASP A 367 -5.27 -21.65 -9.14
C ASP A 367 -4.52 -20.43 -9.66
N PHE A 368 -5.27 -19.41 -10.09
CA PHE A 368 -4.74 -18.19 -10.68
C PHE A 368 -5.40 -16.95 -10.11
N LEU A 369 -4.63 -15.87 -9.98
CA LEU A 369 -5.13 -14.55 -9.58
C LEU A 369 -4.90 -13.53 -10.69
N LEU A 370 -5.98 -13.01 -11.28
CA LEU A 370 -5.95 -11.99 -12.31
C LEU A 370 -5.83 -10.58 -11.71
N MET A 371 -4.84 -9.83 -12.17
CA MET A 371 -4.56 -8.45 -11.78
C MET A 371 -4.28 -7.59 -13.03
N PRO A 372 -5.32 -7.08 -13.71
CA PRO A 372 -5.21 -6.34 -14.95
C PRO A 372 -4.96 -4.84 -14.74
N SER A 373 -4.23 -4.49 -13.67
CA SER A 373 -4.04 -3.12 -13.23
C SER A 373 -3.45 -2.22 -14.32
N ARG A 374 -4.01 -1.01 -14.45
CA ARG A 374 -3.42 0.08 -15.23
C ARG A 374 -2.24 0.72 -14.50
N VAL A 375 -2.35 0.80 -13.17
CA VAL A 375 -1.34 1.35 -12.26
C VAL A 375 -1.28 0.47 -11.01
N GLU A 376 -0.08 0.02 -10.64
CA GLU A 376 0.16 -0.79 -9.45
C GLU A 376 1.50 -0.43 -8.80
N PRO A 377 1.54 0.58 -7.90
CA PRO A 377 2.81 1.07 -7.34
C PRO A 377 3.69 -0.03 -6.75
N CYS A 378 3.08 -0.92 -5.98
CA CYS A 378 3.71 -2.18 -5.56
C CYS A 378 2.79 -3.36 -5.88
N GLY A 379 1.55 -3.30 -5.37
CA GLY A 379 0.64 -4.43 -5.34
C GLY A 379 0.99 -5.36 -4.17
N LEU A 380 -0.01 -5.73 -3.37
CA LEU A 380 0.14 -6.72 -2.29
C LEU A 380 -0.50 -8.07 -2.66
N ASN A 381 -1.55 -8.04 -3.49
CA ASN A 381 -2.34 -9.22 -3.82
C ASN A 381 -1.52 -10.30 -4.54
N GLN A 382 -0.56 -9.92 -5.39
CA GLN A 382 0.35 -10.87 -6.02
C GLN A 382 1.31 -11.49 -5.00
N LEU A 383 1.77 -10.73 -4.00
CA LEU A 383 2.64 -11.26 -2.94
C LEU A 383 1.89 -12.29 -2.09
N TYR A 384 0.62 -12.02 -1.77
CA TYR A 384 -0.26 -12.99 -1.10
C TYR A 384 -0.50 -14.22 -1.99
N ALA A 385 -0.76 -14.03 -3.29
CA ALA A 385 -0.94 -15.14 -4.22
C ALA A 385 0.30 -16.05 -4.29
N LEU A 386 1.49 -15.46 -4.46
CA LEU A 386 2.76 -16.19 -4.48
C LEU A 386 2.98 -16.98 -3.19
N ARG A 387 2.70 -16.34 -2.04
CA ARG A 387 2.83 -16.95 -0.71
C ARG A 387 1.91 -18.15 -0.52
N TYR A 388 0.71 -18.12 -1.10
CA TYR A 388 -0.30 -19.19 -1.00
C TYR A 388 -0.32 -20.13 -2.21
N GLY A 389 0.71 -20.10 -3.07
CA GLY A 389 0.81 -21.01 -4.22
C GLY A 389 -0.27 -20.80 -5.29
N THR A 390 -0.77 -19.58 -5.43
CA THR A 390 -1.68 -19.13 -6.50
C THR A 390 -0.87 -18.38 -7.55
N VAL A 391 -0.96 -18.79 -8.81
CA VAL A 391 -0.17 -18.20 -9.90
C VAL A 391 -0.74 -16.83 -10.27
N PRO A 392 -0.01 -15.72 -10.10
CA PRO A 392 -0.49 -14.41 -10.48
C PRO A 392 -0.50 -14.25 -12.02
N ILE A 393 -1.58 -13.69 -12.55
CA ILE A 393 -1.74 -13.25 -13.95
C ILE A 393 -1.78 -11.73 -13.93
N VAL A 394 -0.67 -11.09 -14.31
CA VAL A 394 -0.46 -9.66 -14.09
C VAL A 394 -0.19 -8.91 -15.38
N ARG A 395 -0.65 -7.66 -15.43
CA ARG A 395 -0.11 -6.70 -16.39
C ARG A 395 1.26 -6.22 -15.91
N ARG A 396 2.23 -6.10 -16.82
CA ARG A 396 3.53 -5.48 -16.55
C ARG A 396 3.38 -3.98 -16.30
N THR A 397 3.18 -3.59 -15.05
CA THR A 397 3.18 -2.20 -14.56
C THR A 397 3.62 -2.13 -13.11
N GLY A 398 4.33 -1.06 -12.75
CA GLY A 398 4.83 -0.78 -11.40
C GLY A 398 5.46 -2.01 -10.73
N GLY A 399 5.08 -2.28 -9.48
CA GLY A 399 5.65 -3.37 -8.70
C GLY A 399 5.34 -4.78 -9.22
N LEU A 400 4.37 -4.95 -10.13
CA LEU A 400 4.10 -6.25 -10.75
C LEU A 400 5.24 -6.67 -11.68
N ILE A 401 5.97 -5.71 -12.27
CA ILE A 401 7.19 -5.97 -13.05
C ILE A 401 8.30 -6.52 -12.14
N ASP A 402 8.41 -5.96 -10.94
CA ASP A 402 9.48 -6.29 -9.99
C ASP A 402 9.22 -7.60 -9.23
N THR A 403 7.96 -8.02 -9.12
CA THR A 403 7.53 -9.12 -8.25
C THR A 403 7.03 -10.35 -8.99
N VAL A 404 6.82 -10.27 -10.31
CA VAL A 404 6.33 -11.40 -11.12
C VAL A 404 7.12 -11.54 -12.41
N VAL A 405 7.72 -12.72 -12.58
CA VAL A 405 8.45 -13.11 -13.79
C VAL A 405 7.60 -14.12 -14.56
N ASP A 406 7.42 -13.90 -15.86
CA ASP A 406 6.59 -14.75 -16.71
C ASP A 406 7.16 -16.17 -16.79
N PHE A 407 6.34 -17.21 -16.64
CA PHE A 407 6.80 -18.61 -16.62
C PHE A 407 7.42 -19.08 -17.94
N GLY A 408 7.21 -18.35 -19.04
CA GLY A 408 7.91 -18.56 -20.29
C GLY A 408 9.36 -18.07 -20.29
N ASP A 409 9.71 -17.19 -19.35
CA ASP A 409 11.07 -16.66 -19.16
C ASP A 409 11.88 -17.56 -18.22
N GLU A 410 13.21 -17.47 -18.30
CA GLU A 410 14.12 -18.22 -17.42
C GLU A 410 13.83 -17.89 -15.95
N GLY A 411 13.60 -18.92 -15.13
CA GLY A 411 13.31 -18.76 -13.70
C GLY A 411 11.90 -18.22 -13.38
N GLY A 412 11.03 -18.04 -14.38
CA GLY A 412 9.68 -17.49 -14.22
C GLY A 412 8.72 -18.34 -13.40
N TYR A 413 7.62 -17.72 -12.96
CA TYR A 413 6.63 -18.35 -12.08
C TYR A 413 5.21 -17.76 -12.12
N GLY A 414 4.99 -16.63 -12.79
CA GLY A 414 3.66 -16.05 -13.01
C GLY A 414 3.31 -15.96 -14.50
N ILE A 415 2.17 -15.38 -14.82
CA ILE A 415 1.76 -15.07 -16.20
C ILE A 415 1.76 -13.56 -16.35
N CYS A 416 2.51 -13.04 -17.30
CA CYS A 416 2.59 -11.60 -17.56
C CYS A 416 1.99 -11.25 -18.93
N PHE A 417 1.35 -10.10 -19.00
CA PHE A 417 0.90 -9.46 -20.24
C PHE A 417 1.16 -7.96 -20.22
N ASN A 418 1.00 -7.27 -21.35
CA ASN A 418 1.54 -5.91 -21.51
C ASN A 418 0.43 -4.86 -21.66
N GLN A 419 -0.57 -5.15 -22.50
CA GLN A 419 -1.61 -4.20 -22.83
C GLN A 419 -2.74 -4.28 -21.82
N SER A 420 -3.27 -3.11 -21.44
CA SER A 420 -4.51 -3.03 -20.67
C SER A 420 -5.70 -3.22 -21.63
N SER A 421 -5.83 -4.42 -22.19
CA SER A 421 -6.84 -4.77 -23.20
C SER A 421 -7.56 -6.07 -22.87
N VAL A 422 -8.77 -6.21 -23.39
CA VAL A 422 -9.57 -7.44 -23.29
C VAL A 422 -8.84 -8.63 -23.92
N ASP A 423 -8.16 -8.42 -25.04
CA ASP A 423 -7.46 -9.48 -25.76
C ASP A 423 -6.26 -10.03 -24.97
N ASP A 424 -5.44 -9.18 -24.37
CA ASP A 424 -4.28 -9.61 -23.58
C ASP A 424 -4.73 -10.37 -22.31
N ILE A 425 -5.81 -9.91 -21.67
CA ILE A 425 -6.39 -10.61 -20.51
C ILE A 425 -6.90 -11.99 -20.93
N THR A 426 -7.69 -12.07 -21.99
CA THR A 426 -8.28 -13.34 -22.48
C THR A 426 -7.19 -14.31 -22.92
N HIS A 427 -6.17 -13.82 -23.63
CA HIS A 427 -5.00 -14.62 -24.01
C HIS A 427 -4.26 -15.17 -22.77
N SER A 428 -4.12 -14.37 -21.72
CA SER A 428 -3.45 -14.78 -20.49
C SER A 428 -4.26 -15.81 -19.70
N VAL A 429 -5.59 -15.71 -19.71
CA VAL A 429 -6.49 -16.73 -19.15
C VAL A 429 -6.35 -18.06 -19.92
N ARG A 430 -6.25 -18.02 -21.25
CA ARG A 430 -5.97 -19.22 -22.05
C ARG A 430 -4.63 -19.87 -21.64
N ARG A 431 -3.56 -19.08 -21.46
CA ARG A 431 -2.26 -19.59 -20.97
C ARG A 431 -2.38 -20.23 -19.58
N ALA A 432 -3.22 -19.68 -18.71
CA ALA A 432 -3.50 -20.25 -17.39
C ALA A 432 -4.18 -21.62 -17.49
N ILE A 433 -5.18 -21.76 -18.38
CA ILE A 433 -5.86 -23.04 -18.63
C ILE A 433 -4.88 -24.09 -19.19
N GLU A 434 -3.99 -23.70 -20.10
CA GLU A 434 -2.94 -24.57 -20.64
C GLU A 434 -1.95 -25.02 -19.56
N LEU A 435 -1.52 -24.11 -18.69
CA LEU A 435 -0.65 -24.42 -17.56
C LEU A 435 -1.34 -25.35 -16.55
N TYR A 436 -2.63 -25.15 -16.28
CA TYR A 436 -3.39 -26.00 -15.35
C TYR A 436 -3.47 -27.46 -15.83
N LYS A 437 -3.55 -27.68 -17.14
CA LYS A 437 -3.51 -29.03 -17.75
C LYS A 437 -2.15 -29.71 -17.57
N ASN A 438 -1.08 -28.95 -17.35
CA ASN A 438 0.25 -29.45 -17.05
C ASN A 438 0.51 -29.43 -15.53
N HIS A 439 -0.06 -30.40 -14.81
CA HIS A 439 0.01 -30.51 -13.36
C HIS A 439 1.45 -30.54 -12.81
N GLU A 440 2.38 -31.22 -13.50
CA GLU A 440 3.79 -31.28 -13.09
C GLU A 440 4.43 -29.89 -13.13
N HIS A 441 4.21 -29.14 -14.22
CA HIS A 441 4.74 -27.79 -14.32
C HIS A 441 4.11 -26.87 -13.28
N LEU A 442 2.79 -26.91 -13.10
CA LEU A 442 2.10 -26.11 -12.09
C LEU A 442 2.61 -26.40 -10.66
N HIS A 443 2.83 -27.67 -10.32
CA HIS A 443 3.42 -28.08 -9.04
C HIS A 443 4.80 -27.44 -8.81
N LEU A 444 5.68 -27.49 -9.82
CA LEU A 444 7.01 -26.88 -9.75
C LEU A 444 6.94 -25.36 -9.57
N LEU A 445 6.03 -24.68 -10.29
CA LEU A 445 5.83 -23.24 -10.13
C LEU A 445 5.31 -22.89 -8.73
N ARG A 446 4.36 -23.65 -8.17
CA ARG A 446 3.87 -23.44 -6.79
C ARG A 446 4.99 -23.50 -5.76
N LYS A 447 5.84 -24.52 -5.83
CA LYS A 447 7.00 -24.65 -4.93
C LYS A 447 7.98 -23.50 -5.09
N ARG A 448 8.23 -23.05 -6.31
CA ARG A 448 9.09 -21.88 -6.58
C ARG A 448 8.50 -20.61 -5.97
N MET A 449 7.23 -20.31 -6.24
CA MET A 449 6.55 -19.11 -5.73
C MET A 449 6.55 -19.06 -4.21
N MET A 450 6.21 -20.17 -3.55
CA MET A 450 6.11 -20.23 -2.08
C MET A 450 7.47 -20.18 -1.37
N ALA A 451 8.56 -20.43 -2.09
CA ALA A 451 9.93 -20.30 -1.57
C ALA A 451 10.49 -18.86 -1.66
N LEU A 452 9.80 -17.95 -2.36
CA LEU A 452 10.19 -16.54 -2.44
C LEU A 452 9.97 -15.86 -1.08
N ASP A 453 10.91 -14.99 -0.70
CA ASP A 453 10.83 -14.20 0.52
C ASP A 453 10.51 -12.74 0.20
N PHE A 454 9.22 -12.41 0.30
CA PHE A 454 8.70 -11.04 0.26
C PHE A 454 8.26 -10.57 1.65
N SER A 455 8.86 -11.09 2.72
CA SER A 455 8.53 -10.66 4.08
C SER A 455 8.99 -9.23 4.35
N TRP A 456 8.34 -8.58 5.32
CA TRP A 456 8.79 -7.28 5.83
C TRP A 456 10.22 -7.31 6.38
N THR A 457 10.75 -8.45 6.79
CA THR A 457 12.15 -8.60 7.20
C THR A 457 13.11 -8.17 6.08
N GLN A 458 12.85 -8.58 4.83
CA GLN A 458 13.71 -8.22 3.68
C GLN A 458 13.59 -6.74 3.34
N SER A 459 12.36 -6.20 3.30
CA SER A 459 12.13 -4.79 2.99
C SER A 459 12.69 -3.89 4.09
N ALA A 460 12.46 -4.22 5.36
CA ALA A 460 12.98 -3.48 6.52
C ALA A 460 14.51 -3.41 6.50
N LYS A 461 15.19 -4.49 6.10
CA LYS A 461 16.65 -4.49 5.93
C LYS A 461 17.11 -3.43 4.93
N GLN A 462 16.43 -3.25 3.80
CA GLN A 462 16.77 -2.22 2.81
C GLN A 462 16.52 -0.81 3.35
N TYR A 463 15.41 -0.60 4.06
CA TYR A 463 15.15 0.68 4.74
C TYR A 463 16.22 0.99 5.80
N ASN A 464 16.63 0.01 6.61
CA ASN A 464 17.65 0.20 7.63
C ASN A 464 19.01 0.56 7.01
N GLN A 465 19.40 -0.14 5.93
CA GLN A 465 20.61 0.19 5.16
C GLN A 465 20.56 1.61 4.58
N LEU A 466 19.38 2.04 4.10
CA LEU A 466 19.18 3.41 3.64
C LEU A 466 19.40 4.40 4.79
N TYR A 467 18.81 4.17 5.96
CA TYR A 467 18.98 5.09 7.09
C TYR A 467 20.43 5.14 7.59
N GLU A 468 21.10 3.99 7.68
CA GLU A 468 22.52 3.89 8.05
C GLU A 468 23.41 4.67 7.07
N SER A 469 23.10 4.61 5.77
CA SER A 469 23.86 5.35 4.75
C SER A 469 23.74 6.88 4.89
N LEU A 470 22.67 7.36 5.52
CA LEU A 470 22.43 8.79 5.76
C LEU A 470 22.96 9.24 7.13
N ASN A 471 23.17 8.30 8.06
CA ASN A 471 23.66 8.53 9.41
C ASN A 471 24.89 7.66 9.76
N PRO A 472 26.02 7.79 9.06
CA PRO A 472 27.16 6.86 9.16
C PRO A 472 27.97 6.97 10.47
N ILE A 473 27.55 7.78 11.45
CA ILE A 473 28.31 8.08 12.68
C ILE A 473 27.59 7.52 13.94
N ILE A 474 26.49 6.78 13.78
CA ILE A 474 25.73 6.17 14.88
C ILE A 474 26.09 4.70 15.05
#